data_AF-A0A2H5VEB0-F1
#
_entry.id   AF-A0A2H5VEB0-F1
#
_cell.length_a   1.000
_cell.length_b   1.000
_cell.length_c   1.000
_cell.angle_alpha   90.00
_cell.angle_beta   90.00
_cell.angle_gamma   90.00
#
_symmetry.space_group_name_H-M   'P 1'
#
loop_
_entity.id
_entity.type
_entity.pdbx_description
1 polymer ?
#
loop_
_entity_poly.entity_id
_entity_poly.type
_entity_poly.pdbx_seq_one_letter_code
_entity_poly.pdbx_strand_id
1 'polypeptide(L)'
;MVKYRGEYFPLIKEILQNGYLQIMILAIFSLAFFTILGLIYPFIVSKRKKANLTKIEPIEKGDLIKRSFYQELIKIRGKREREALITLYNTLRSLVLEALNFKDSSDLTERELSLSLADKFNLPEFYQIYEAYERVRFGNYNLEKEELNYLINLAENLIKKVAK
;
A
#
# COMPACT_ATOMS: atom_id res chain seq x y z
N MET A 1 44.73 34.43 40.06
CA MET A 1 44.86 34.55 38.59
C MET A 1 45.28 33.18 38.06
N VAL A 2 44.35 32.36 37.59
CA VAL A 2 44.59 30.95 37.24
C VAL A 2 44.92 30.88 35.75
N LYS A 3 46.22 30.87 35.41
CA LYS A 3 46.73 30.63 34.05
C LYS A 3 46.88 29.12 33.82
N TYR A 4 45.84 28.46 33.32
CA TYR A 4 45.92 27.06 32.84
C TYR A 4 45.25 26.91 31.47
N ARG A 5 45.58 27.79 30.53
CA ARG A 5 45.24 27.60 29.11
C ARG A 5 46.50 27.83 28.28
N GLY A 6 47.33 26.81 28.14
CA GLY A 6 48.52 26.92 27.29
C GLY A 6 49.41 25.69 27.21
N GLU A 7 49.49 24.85 28.26
CA GLU A 7 50.51 23.79 28.31
C GLU A 7 50.10 22.46 27.65
N TYR A 8 48.80 22.20 27.43
CA TYR A 8 48.34 20.99 26.75
C TYR A 8 48.39 21.09 25.22
N PHE A 9 48.38 22.31 24.67
CA PHE A 9 48.40 22.54 23.22
C PHE A 9 49.69 22.10 22.52
N PRO A 10 50.90 22.37 23.04
CA PRO A 10 52.14 21.89 22.43
C PRO A 10 52.30 20.36 22.55
N LEU A 11 51.88 19.77 23.67
CA LEU A 11 51.95 18.32 23.91
C LEU A 11 51.04 17.54 22.95
N ILE A 12 49.80 18.04 22.74
CA ILE A 12 48.87 17.46 21.75
C ILE A 12 49.46 17.57 20.34
N LYS A 13 50.09 18.70 20.00
CA LYS A 13 50.70 18.92 18.68
C LYS A 13 51.88 17.98 18.41
N GLU A 14 52.69 17.69 19.43
CA GLU A 14 53.84 16.78 19.36
C GLU A 14 53.42 15.30 19.27
N ILE A 15 52.35 14.92 19.98
CA ILE A 15 51.69 13.62 19.85
C ILE A 15 51.07 13.45 18.45
N LEU A 16 50.51 14.52 17.88
CA LEU A 16 49.99 14.55 16.51
C LEU A 16 51.09 14.60 15.42
N GLN A 17 52.36 14.83 15.73
CA GLN A 17 53.44 14.77 14.72
C GLN A 17 54.10 13.38 14.65
N ASN A 18 53.91 12.54 15.68
CA ASN A 18 54.40 11.18 15.71
C ASN A 18 53.37 10.22 15.07
N GLY A 19 53.63 9.80 13.83
CA GLY A 19 52.71 8.96 13.05
C GLY A 19 52.28 7.66 13.76
N TYR A 20 53.17 7.05 14.55
CA TYR A 20 52.85 5.86 15.35
C TYR A 20 51.81 6.14 16.46
N LEU A 21 51.93 7.27 17.15
CA LEU A 21 50.99 7.67 18.20
C LEU A 21 49.63 8.05 17.62
N GLN A 22 49.60 8.70 16.45
CA GLN A 22 48.34 8.96 15.75
C GLN A 22 47.59 7.67 15.39
N ILE A 23 48.29 6.68 14.82
CA ILE A 23 47.70 5.39 14.46
C ILE A 23 47.17 4.68 15.70
N MET A 24 47.92 4.71 16.80
CA MET A 24 47.52 4.07 18.05
C MET A 24 46.26 4.72 18.65
N ILE A 25 46.18 6.05 18.62
CA ILE A 25 45.00 6.81 19.06
C ILE A 25 43.81 6.51 18.16
N LEU A 26 43.98 6.52 16.84
CA LEU A 26 42.94 6.17 15.86
C LEU A 26 42.41 4.74 16.06
N ALA A 27 43.29 3.78 16.39
CA ALA A 27 42.91 2.40 16.68
C ALA A 27 42.07 2.30 17.97
N ILE A 28 42.44 3.05 19.01
CA ILE A 28 41.67 3.08 20.27
C ILE A 28 40.30 3.72 20.05
N PHE A 29 40.25 4.85 19.32
CA PHE A 29 38.99 5.53 18.99
C PHE A 29 38.08 4.65 18.11
N SER A 30 38.62 3.95 17.12
CA SER A 30 37.83 3.06 16.27
C SER A 30 37.28 1.88 17.06
N LEU A 31 38.08 1.25 17.92
CA LEU A 31 37.64 0.16 18.78
C LEU A 31 36.54 0.58 19.75
N ALA A 32 36.69 1.76 20.37
CA ALA A 32 35.67 2.35 21.24
C ALA A 32 34.37 2.68 20.46
N PHE A 33 34.49 3.21 19.25
CA PHE A 33 33.33 3.52 18.41
C PHE A 33 32.56 2.27 17.99
N PHE A 34 33.26 1.22 17.56
CA PHE A 34 32.63 -0.05 17.16
C PHE A 34 32.02 -0.81 18.33
N THR A 35 32.61 -0.73 19.53
CA THR A 35 32.03 -1.35 20.74
C THR A 35 30.75 -0.63 21.18
N ILE A 36 30.72 0.70 21.15
CA ILE A 36 29.50 1.49 21.42
C ILE A 36 28.42 1.18 20.38
N LEU A 37 28.77 1.15 19.09
CA LEU A 37 27.86 0.74 18.02
C LEU A 37 27.34 -0.69 18.21
N GLY A 38 28.21 -1.63 18.57
CA GLY A 38 27.85 -3.03 18.84
C GLY A 38 26.90 -3.21 20.01
N LEU A 39 26.92 -2.31 21.01
CA LEU A 39 25.98 -2.30 22.13
C LEU A 39 24.63 -1.64 21.76
N ILE A 40 24.67 -0.58 20.95
CA ILE A 40 23.45 0.16 20.54
C ILE A 40 22.68 -0.59 19.44
N TYR A 41 23.39 -1.24 18.53
CA TYR A 41 22.82 -1.97 17.39
C TYR A 41 21.75 -3.02 17.80
N PRO A 42 21.99 -3.94 18.76
CA PRO A 42 20.97 -4.89 19.20
C PRO A 42 19.77 -4.20 19.86
N PHE A 43 19.96 -3.02 20.50
CA PHE A 43 18.86 -2.23 21.04
C PHE A 43 17.97 -1.62 19.95
N ILE A 44 18.56 -1.11 18.87
CA ILE A 44 17.83 -0.59 17.70
C ILE A 44 17.14 -1.74 16.96
N VAL A 45 17.84 -2.86 16.76
CA VAL A 45 17.30 -4.05 16.07
C VAL A 45 16.21 -4.71 16.90
N SER A 46 16.31 -4.78 18.23
CA SER A 46 15.23 -5.33 19.07
C SER A 46 14.02 -4.42 19.11
N LYS A 47 14.19 -3.09 19.10
CA LYS A 47 13.08 -2.14 18.94
C LYS A 47 12.42 -2.28 17.56
N ARG A 48 13.18 -2.46 16.48
CA ARG A 48 12.62 -2.74 15.13
C ARG A 48 11.93 -4.10 15.05
N LYS A 49 12.49 -5.15 15.68
CA LYS A 49 11.82 -6.47 15.78
C LYS A 49 10.54 -6.38 16.60
N LYS A 50 10.52 -5.64 17.73
CA LYS A 50 9.31 -5.40 18.52
C LYS A 50 8.29 -4.53 17.78
N ALA A 51 8.73 -3.53 17.01
CA ALA A 51 7.84 -2.71 16.16
C ALA A 51 7.24 -3.53 14.99
N ASN A 52 7.99 -4.49 14.43
CA ASN A 52 7.48 -5.45 13.44
C ASN A 52 6.68 -6.61 14.07
N LEU A 53 6.71 -6.77 15.39
CA LEU A 53 5.90 -7.74 16.15
C LEU A 53 4.65 -7.12 16.77
N THR A 54 4.48 -5.79 16.69
CA THR A 54 3.17 -5.17 16.89
C THR A 54 2.27 -5.53 15.71
N LYS A 55 1.53 -6.62 15.88
CA LYS A 55 0.32 -6.97 15.15
C LYS A 55 0.47 -6.89 13.63
N ILE A 56 0.95 -7.98 13.03
CA ILE A 56 0.27 -8.46 11.83
C ILE A 56 -1.09 -8.96 12.33
N GLU A 57 -2.02 -8.04 12.60
CA GLU A 57 -3.44 -8.39 12.59
C GLU A 57 -3.66 -9.09 11.24
N PRO A 58 -4.30 -10.27 11.21
CA PRO A 58 -4.63 -10.89 9.93
C PRO A 58 -5.36 -9.81 9.14
N ILE A 59 -4.80 -9.41 7.99
CA ILE A 59 -5.44 -8.38 7.16
C ILE A 59 -6.83 -8.92 6.88
N GLU A 60 -7.85 -8.29 7.44
CA GLU A 60 -9.22 -8.73 7.26
C GLU A 60 -9.46 -8.80 5.75
N LYS A 61 -10.06 -9.89 5.29
CA LYS A 61 -10.23 -10.15 3.85
C LYS A 61 -10.87 -8.94 3.13
N GLY A 62 -11.73 -8.19 3.82
CA GLY A 62 -12.30 -6.93 3.35
C GLY A 62 -11.27 -5.84 3.04
N ASP A 63 -10.24 -5.66 3.86
CA ASP A 63 -9.20 -4.64 3.63
C ASP A 63 -8.31 -4.98 2.43
N LEU A 64 -8.07 -6.26 2.18
CA LEU A 64 -7.42 -6.71 0.94
C LEU A 64 -8.26 -6.38 -0.29
N ILE A 65 -9.57 -6.65 -0.25
CA ILE A 65 -10.50 -6.34 -1.35
C ILE A 65 -10.54 -4.85 -1.66
N LYS A 66 -10.66 -3.99 -0.63
CA LYS A 66 -10.63 -2.53 -0.79
C LYS A 66 -9.32 -2.09 -1.44
N ARG A 67 -8.18 -2.57 -0.93
CA ARG A 67 -6.86 -2.19 -1.45
C ARG A 67 -6.71 -2.59 -2.91
N SER A 68 -7.11 -3.81 -3.28
CA SER A 68 -7.07 -4.30 -4.66
C SER A 68 -7.92 -3.43 -5.58
N PHE A 69 -9.13 -3.08 -5.16
CA PHE A 69 -10.01 -2.20 -5.93
C PHE A 69 -9.41 -0.81 -6.18
N TYR A 70 -8.90 -0.15 -5.14
CA TYR A 70 -8.31 1.19 -5.28
C TYR A 70 -7.03 1.20 -6.13
N GLN A 71 -6.24 0.11 -6.10
CA GLN A 71 -5.09 -0.04 -6.99
C GLN A 71 -5.50 -0.12 -8.46
N GLU A 72 -6.60 -0.82 -8.76
CA GLU A 72 -7.13 -0.88 -10.12
C GLU A 72 -7.78 0.45 -10.56
N LEU A 73 -8.48 1.16 -9.66
CA LEU A 73 -9.03 2.49 -9.95
C LEU A 73 -7.98 3.49 -10.40
N ILE A 74 -6.76 3.43 -9.85
CA ILE A 74 -5.65 4.31 -10.28
C ILE A 74 -5.31 4.04 -11.75
N LYS A 75 -5.33 2.78 -12.20
CA LYS A 75 -5.06 2.40 -13.59
C LYS A 75 -6.18 2.82 -14.54
N ILE A 76 -7.41 2.90 -14.04
CA ILE A 76 -8.61 3.28 -14.81
C ILE A 76 -8.57 4.77 -15.20
N ARG A 77 -7.99 5.65 -14.36
CA ARG A 77 -7.96 7.11 -14.60
C ARG A 77 -7.17 7.56 -15.84
N GLY A 78 -6.31 6.70 -16.40
CA GLY A 78 -5.53 6.99 -17.61
C GLY A 78 -6.15 6.48 -18.92
N LYS A 79 -7.29 5.80 -18.85
CA LYS A 79 -7.94 5.16 -20.01
C LYS A 79 -9.03 6.06 -20.60
N ARG A 80 -9.35 5.83 -21.88
CA ARG A 80 -10.57 6.38 -22.49
C ARG A 80 -11.81 5.84 -21.75
N GLU A 81 -12.87 6.62 -21.71
CA GLU A 81 -14.05 6.40 -20.86
C GLU A 81 -14.67 5.00 -21.06
N ARG A 82 -14.79 4.57 -22.32
CA ARG A 82 -15.28 3.24 -22.70
C ARG A 82 -14.40 2.11 -22.13
N GLU A 83 -13.08 2.21 -22.30
CA GLU A 83 -12.13 1.20 -21.79
C GLU A 83 -12.05 1.22 -20.26
N ALA A 84 -12.17 2.42 -19.67
CA ALA A 84 -12.21 2.63 -18.23
C ALA A 84 -13.40 1.89 -17.61
N LEU A 85 -14.61 2.02 -18.17
CA LEU A 85 -15.81 1.33 -17.67
C LEU A 85 -15.72 -0.19 -17.83
N ILE A 86 -15.24 -0.68 -18.97
CA ILE A 86 -15.04 -2.12 -19.20
C ILE A 86 -14.08 -2.69 -18.15
N THR A 87 -12.98 -1.99 -17.88
CA THR A 87 -12.02 -2.40 -16.86
C THR A 87 -12.64 -2.36 -15.47
N LEU A 88 -13.38 -1.29 -15.13
CA LEU A 88 -14.06 -1.12 -13.86
C LEU A 88 -15.00 -2.29 -13.57
N TYR A 89 -15.89 -2.62 -14.51
CA TYR A 89 -16.86 -3.70 -14.34
C TYR A 89 -16.19 -5.06 -14.13
N ASN A 90 -15.17 -5.39 -14.93
CA ASN A 90 -14.47 -6.67 -14.82
C ASN A 90 -13.76 -6.81 -13.46
N THR A 91 -13.09 -5.75 -13.00
CA THR A 91 -12.46 -5.71 -11.68
C THR A 91 -13.49 -5.86 -10.58
N LEU A 92 -14.59 -5.09 -10.66
CA LEU A 92 -15.67 -5.13 -9.68
C LEU A 92 -16.26 -6.54 -9.58
N ARG A 93 -16.55 -7.18 -10.71
CA ARG A 93 -17.07 -8.54 -10.78
C ARG A 93 -16.16 -9.54 -10.07
N SER A 94 -14.87 -9.53 -10.39
CA SER A 94 -13.91 -10.45 -9.78
C SER A 94 -13.87 -10.29 -8.26
N LEU A 95 -13.80 -9.05 -7.78
CA LEU A 95 -13.67 -8.76 -6.35
C LEU A 95 -14.96 -9.08 -5.58
N VAL A 96 -16.13 -8.78 -6.14
CA VAL A 96 -17.42 -9.08 -5.51
C VAL A 96 -17.66 -10.58 -5.40
N LEU A 97 -17.34 -11.35 -6.44
CA LEU A 97 -17.42 -12.80 -6.40
C LEU A 97 -16.50 -13.40 -5.34
N GLU A 98 -15.26 -12.91 -5.25
CA GLU A 98 -14.29 -13.35 -4.25
C GLU A 98 -14.74 -13.02 -2.82
N ALA A 99 -15.26 -11.82 -2.61
CA ALA A 99 -15.72 -11.35 -1.31
C ALA A 99 -16.90 -12.15 -0.81
N LEU A 100 -17.90 -12.37 -1.67
CA LEU A 100 -19.13 -13.09 -1.34
C LEU A 100 -18.97 -14.62 -1.39
N ASN A 101 -17.82 -15.12 -1.87
CA ASN A 101 -17.58 -16.55 -2.11
C ASN A 101 -18.72 -17.18 -2.92
N PHE A 102 -19.16 -16.47 -3.97
CA PHE A 102 -20.35 -16.84 -4.73
C PHE A 102 -20.03 -17.99 -5.70
N LYS A 103 -20.28 -19.22 -5.27
CA LYS A 103 -19.90 -20.45 -5.99
C LYS A 103 -20.79 -20.79 -7.19
N ASP A 104 -22.02 -20.28 -7.22
CA ASP A 104 -23.00 -20.56 -8.27
C ASP A 104 -22.78 -19.76 -9.57
N SER A 105 -21.64 -19.06 -9.71
CA SER A 105 -21.42 -18.13 -10.82
C SER A 105 -21.00 -18.78 -12.14
N SER A 106 -20.61 -20.06 -12.15
CA SER A 106 -20.03 -20.70 -13.35
C SER A 106 -21.04 -20.90 -14.48
N ASP A 107 -22.31 -21.10 -14.11
CA ASP A 107 -23.37 -21.49 -15.05
C ASP A 107 -24.25 -20.30 -15.46
N LEU A 108 -23.97 -19.12 -14.89
CA LEU A 108 -24.76 -17.90 -15.11
C LEU A 108 -24.14 -17.06 -16.22
N THR A 109 -24.99 -16.52 -17.09
CA THR A 109 -24.59 -15.42 -17.97
C THR A 109 -24.24 -14.17 -17.16
N GLU A 110 -23.51 -13.21 -17.76
CA GLU A 110 -23.15 -11.95 -17.06
C GLU A 110 -24.38 -11.19 -16.56
N ARG A 111 -25.48 -11.27 -17.30
CA ARG A 111 -26.76 -10.65 -16.93
C ARG A 111 -27.37 -11.33 -15.71
N GLU A 112 -27.52 -12.64 -15.77
CA GLU A 112 -28.10 -13.43 -14.67
C GLU A 112 -27.25 -13.33 -13.40
N LEU A 113 -25.92 -13.30 -13.56
CA LEU A 113 -25.01 -13.07 -12.45
C LEU A 113 -25.27 -11.71 -11.81
N SER A 114 -25.36 -10.65 -12.63
CA SER A 114 -25.54 -9.29 -12.12
C SER A 114 -26.89 -9.11 -11.43
N LEU A 115 -27.96 -9.72 -11.96
CA LEU A 115 -29.27 -9.78 -11.33
C LEU A 115 -29.23 -10.58 -10.01
N SER A 116 -28.62 -11.77 -10.03
CA SER A 116 -28.49 -12.59 -8.82
C SER A 116 -27.69 -11.89 -7.73
N LEU A 117 -26.64 -11.13 -8.08
CA LEU A 117 -25.88 -10.33 -7.12
C LEU A 117 -26.71 -9.17 -6.56
N ALA A 118 -27.50 -8.50 -7.40
CA ALA A 118 -28.40 -7.44 -6.95
C ALA A 118 -29.47 -7.96 -5.99
N ASP A 119 -30.12 -9.07 -6.32
CA ASP A 119 -31.25 -9.60 -5.56
C ASP A 119 -30.81 -10.37 -4.31
N LYS A 120 -29.91 -11.35 -4.45
CA LYS A 120 -29.52 -12.24 -3.33
C LYS A 120 -28.69 -11.52 -2.26
N PHE A 121 -27.87 -10.55 -2.68
CA PHE A 121 -26.94 -9.85 -1.78
C PHE A 121 -27.30 -8.38 -1.55
N ASN A 122 -28.46 -7.93 -2.07
CA ASN A 122 -28.93 -6.55 -1.95
C ASN A 122 -27.90 -5.53 -2.47
N LEU A 123 -27.36 -5.80 -3.67
CA LEU A 123 -26.35 -4.97 -4.34
C LEU A 123 -26.90 -4.37 -5.65
N PRO A 124 -27.95 -3.53 -5.59
CA PRO A 124 -28.56 -2.96 -6.79
C PRO A 124 -27.58 -2.12 -7.61
N GLU A 125 -26.56 -1.54 -6.97
CA GLU A 125 -25.52 -0.78 -7.67
C GLU A 125 -24.68 -1.66 -8.62
N PHE A 126 -24.55 -2.96 -8.35
CA PHE A 126 -23.83 -3.88 -9.23
C PHE A 126 -24.52 -3.98 -10.58
N TYR A 127 -25.84 -4.14 -10.56
CA TYR A 127 -26.65 -4.25 -11.77
C TYR A 127 -26.68 -2.94 -12.55
N GLN A 128 -26.75 -1.78 -11.88
CA GLN A 128 -26.68 -0.48 -12.55
C GLN A 128 -25.34 -0.30 -13.32
N ILE A 129 -24.23 -0.73 -12.73
CA ILE A 129 -22.92 -0.67 -13.38
C ILE A 129 -22.87 -1.66 -14.55
N TYR A 130 -23.47 -2.85 -14.40
CA TYR A 130 -23.62 -3.81 -15.48
C TYR A 130 -24.42 -3.25 -16.66
N GLU A 131 -25.55 -2.57 -16.43
CA GLU A 131 -26.37 -1.98 -17.50
C GLU A 131 -25.58 -0.92 -18.29
N ALA A 132 -24.83 -0.06 -17.60
CA ALA A 132 -23.93 0.90 -18.25
C ALA A 132 -22.84 0.18 -19.07
N TYR A 133 -22.26 -0.88 -18.50
CA TYR A 133 -21.27 -1.71 -19.18
C TYR A 133 -21.84 -2.36 -20.45
N GLU A 134 -23.05 -2.92 -20.40
CA GLU A 134 -23.70 -3.57 -21.53
C GLU A 134 -23.98 -2.56 -22.66
N ARG A 135 -24.52 -1.39 -22.31
CA ARG A 135 -24.74 -0.25 -23.23
C ARG A 135 -23.45 0.16 -23.94
N VAL A 136 -22.33 0.18 -23.21
CA VAL A 136 -21.03 0.56 -23.76
C VAL A 136 -20.37 -0.57 -24.54
N ARG A 137 -20.49 -1.83 -24.11
CA ARG A 137 -19.82 -2.97 -24.75
C ARG A 137 -20.49 -3.35 -26.07
N PHE A 138 -21.82 -3.47 -26.07
CA PHE A 138 -22.59 -3.95 -27.21
C PHE A 138 -23.36 -2.85 -27.95
N GLY A 139 -23.61 -1.72 -27.27
CA GLY A 139 -24.24 -0.56 -27.87
C GLY A 139 -23.23 0.39 -28.51
N ASN A 140 -23.77 1.29 -29.34
CA ASN A 140 -23.04 2.42 -29.90
C ASN A 140 -23.11 3.65 -28.97
N TYR A 141 -23.03 3.40 -27.67
CA TYR A 141 -23.15 4.43 -26.64
C TYR A 141 -21.80 5.09 -26.39
N ASN A 142 -21.78 6.42 -26.42
CA ASN A 142 -20.60 7.19 -26.06
C ASN A 142 -20.71 7.59 -24.58
N LEU A 143 -19.89 6.97 -23.74
CA LEU A 143 -19.90 7.22 -22.30
C LEU A 143 -19.30 8.59 -22.00
N GLU A 144 -20.07 9.45 -21.35
CA GLU A 144 -19.58 10.75 -20.90
C GLU A 144 -18.73 10.62 -19.63
N LYS A 145 -17.78 11.54 -19.45
CA LYS A 145 -16.88 11.56 -18.31
C LYS A 145 -17.61 11.71 -16.97
N GLU A 146 -18.70 12.47 -16.96
CA GLU A 146 -19.53 12.67 -15.77
C GLU A 146 -20.25 11.37 -15.36
N GLU A 147 -20.80 10.65 -16.34
CA GLU A 147 -21.43 9.34 -16.11
C GLU A 147 -20.40 8.31 -15.63
N LEU A 148 -19.19 8.29 -16.21
CA LEU A 148 -18.11 7.43 -15.71
C LEU A 148 -17.75 7.73 -14.25
N ASN A 149 -17.63 9.02 -13.87
CA ASN A 149 -17.34 9.39 -12.49
C ASN A 149 -18.45 8.97 -11.53
N TYR A 150 -19.71 9.08 -11.95
CA TYR A 150 -20.86 8.58 -11.20
C TYR A 150 -20.77 7.06 -10.99
N LEU A 151 -20.47 6.28 -12.04
CA LEU A 151 -20.32 4.83 -11.97
C LEU A 151 -19.13 4.40 -11.09
N ILE A 152 -18.03 5.17 -11.10
CA ILE A 152 -16.90 4.96 -10.19
C ILE A 152 -17.33 5.16 -8.73
N ASN A 153 -18.09 6.22 -8.43
CA ASN A 153 -18.59 6.47 -7.07
C ASN A 153 -19.55 5.35 -6.60
N LEU A 154 -20.42 4.85 -7.49
CA LEU A 154 -21.25 3.68 -7.20
C LEU A 154 -20.41 2.46 -6.89
N ALA A 155 -19.37 2.18 -7.69
CA ALA A 155 -18.47 1.06 -7.49
C ALA A 155 -17.70 1.16 -6.15
N GLU A 156 -17.24 2.35 -5.77
CA GLU A 156 -16.60 2.59 -4.47
C GLU A 156 -17.54 2.29 -3.30
N ASN A 157 -18.80 2.74 -3.39
CA ASN A 157 -19.80 2.47 -2.36
C ASN A 157 -20.13 0.98 -2.25
N LEU A 158 -20.22 0.29 -3.40
CA LEU A 158 -20.45 -1.14 -3.43
C LEU A 158 -19.31 -1.90 -2.76
N ILE A 159 -18.06 -1.59 -3.09
CA ILE A 159 -16.90 -2.24 -2.47
C ILE A 159 -16.89 -2.01 -0.96
N LYS A 160 -17.24 -0.81 -0.49
CA LYS A 160 -17.38 -0.54 0.95
C LYS A 160 -18.47 -1.36 1.62
N LYS A 161 -19.55 -1.75 0.92
CA LYS A 161 -20.59 -2.63 1.46
C LYS A 161 -20.12 -4.09 1.53
N VAL A 162 -19.46 -4.56 0.48
CA VAL A 162 -19.06 -5.96 0.31
C VAL A 162 -17.80 -6.32 1.11
N ALA A 163 -16.96 -5.33 1.41
CA ALA A 163 -15.72 -5.48 2.17
C ALA A 163 -15.86 -5.11 3.67
N LYS A 164 -17.05 -5.29 4.24
CA LYS A 164 -17.32 -5.22 5.69
C LYS A 164 -17.43 -6.63 6.25
#